data_AF-A0A429WCM9-F1
#
_entry.id   AF-A0A429WCM9-F1
#
_cell.length_a   1.000
_cell.length_b   1.000
_cell.length_c   1.000
_cell.angle_alpha   90.00
_cell.angle_beta   90.00
_cell.angle_gamma   90.00
#
_symmetry.space_group_name_H-M   'P 1'
#
loop_
_entity.id
_entity.type
_entity.pdbx_description
1 polymer ?
#
loop_
_entity_poly.entity_id
_entity_poly.type
_entity_poly.pdbx_seq_one_letter_code
_entity_poly.pdbx_strand_id
1 'polypeptide(L)'
;MNKSLTRIHLGMVVFYSLLVALACVIHLEGDKASDMGVLILAAFFGTPLLLHYLAMRGVRAGKRWGRNLSRVLGALMLFAVPIGTILGAFILMRTGKVDWQQSAP
;
A
#
# COMPACT_ATOMS: atom_id res chain seq x y z
N MET A 1 -13.97 -13.78 1.41
CA MET A 1 -13.05 -12.63 1.62
C MET A 1 -11.80 -12.86 0.78
N ASN A 2 -11.36 -11.91 -0.05
CA ASN A 2 -10.16 -12.09 -0.87
C ASN A 2 -8.88 -12.02 0.01
N LYS A 3 -8.42 -13.20 0.46
CA LYS A 3 -7.26 -13.36 1.36
C LYS A 3 -5.97 -12.86 0.70
N SER A 4 -5.77 -13.14 -0.58
CA SER A 4 -4.58 -12.73 -1.33
C SER A 4 -4.46 -11.21 -1.47
N LEU A 5 -5.57 -10.53 -1.81
CA LEU A 5 -5.62 -9.08 -1.87
C LEU A 5 -5.41 -8.43 -0.50
N THR A 6 -5.90 -9.06 0.57
CA THR A 6 -5.64 -8.60 1.93
C THR A 6 -4.16 -8.73 2.30
N ARG A 7 -3.52 -9.85 1.96
CA ARG A 7 -2.10 -10.10 2.25
C ARG A 7 -1.18 -9.14 1.51
N ILE A 8 -1.45 -8.83 0.24
CA ILE A 8 -0.60 -7.88 -0.49
C ILE A 8 -0.71 -6.47 0.10
N HIS A 9 -1.91 -5.99 0.46
CA HIS A 9 -2.02 -4.71 1.14
C HIS A 9 -1.33 -4.72 2.50
N LEU A 10 -1.42 -5.81 3.26
CA LEU A 10 -0.68 -5.96 4.51
C LEU A 10 0.85 -5.91 4.29
N GLY A 11 1.36 -6.62 3.27
CA GLY A 11 2.77 -6.59 2.90
C GLY A 11 3.24 -5.17 2.57
N MET A 12 2.43 -4.41 1.82
CA MET A 12 2.72 -3.00 1.53
C MET A 12 2.66 -2.11 2.78
N VAL A 13 1.72 -2.34 3.69
CA VAL A 13 1.68 -1.63 4.98
C VAL A 13 2.97 -1.89 5.76
N VAL A 14 3.39 -3.15 5.89
CA VAL A 14 4.66 -3.48 6.57
C VAL A 14 5.85 -2.82 5.87
N PHE A 15 5.93 -2.90 4.55
CA PHE A 15 7.00 -2.29 3.78
C PHE A 15 7.11 -0.78 4.00
N TYR A 16 6.00 -0.04 3.86
CA TYR A 16 6.03 1.41 4.07
C TYR A 16 6.23 1.79 5.55
N SER A 17 5.75 0.99 6.50
CA SER A 17 6.06 1.19 7.93
C SER A 17 7.56 1.09 8.20
N LEU A 18 8.24 0.12 7.59
CA LEU A 18 9.69 -0.03 7.69
C LEU A 18 10.44 1.16 7.08
N LEU A 19 9.97 1.69 5.94
CA LEU A 19 10.55 2.88 5.33
C LEU A 19 10.39 4.14 6.19
N VAL A 20 9.20 4.33 6.78
CA VAL A 20 8.96 5.45 7.71
C VAL A 20 9.83 5.30 8.96
N ALA A 21 9.93 4.10 9.53
CA ALA A 21 10.79 3.85 10.69
C ALA A 21 12.26 4.12 10.38
N LEU A 22 12.75 3.69 9.20
CA LEU A 22 14.12 3.96 8.76
C LEU A 22 14.36 5.47 8.58
N ALA A 23 13.41 6.20 7.96
CA ALA A 23 13.50 7.65 7.82
C ALA A 23 13.60 8.35 9.20
N CYS A 24 12.83 7.90 10.18
CA CYS A 24 12.92 8.41 11.55
C CYS A 24 14.30 8.13 12.18
N VAL A 25 14.83 6.90 12.06
CA VAL A 25 16.16 6.56 12.59
C VAL A 25 17.24 7.44 11.97
N ILE A 26 17.25 7.58 10.63
CA ILE A 26 18.23 8.43 9.93
C ILE A 26 18.17 9.88 10.42
N HIS A 27 16.97 10.41 10.66
CA HIS A 27 16.82 11.77 11.17
C HIS A 27 17.28 11.91 12.62
N LEU A 28 16.94 10.94 13.48
CA LEU A 28 17.29 10.98 14.91
C LEU A 28 18.79 10.76 15.15
N GLU A 29 19.47 9.99 14.29
CA GLU A 29 20.91 9.73 14.40
C GLU A 29 21.79 10.75 13.66
N GLY A 30 21.21 11.56 12.77
CA GLY A 30 21.96 12.46 11.89
C GLY A 30 21.45 13.90 11.93
N ASP A 31 22.31 14.82 12.37
CA ASP A 31 22.09 16.28 12.41
C ASP A 31 22.06 16.95 11.00
N LYS A 32 21.64 16.20 9.97
CA LYS A 32 21.80 16.58 8.55
C LYS A 32 20.50 16.79 7.79
N ALA A 33 19.38 16.25 8.28
CA ALA A 33 18.08 16.42 7.63
C ALA A 33 17.32 17.57 8.30
N SER A 34 16.94 18.59 7.53
CA SER A 34 16.05 19.64 8.05
C SER A 34 14.69 19.06 8.41
N ASP A 35 14.04 19.60 9.43
CA ASP A 35 12.69 19.18 9.87
C ASP A 35 11.70 19.15 8.70
N MET A 36 11.81 20.12 7.78
CA MET A 36 10.98 20.17 6.57
C MET A 36 11.25 18.98 5.64
N GLY A 37 12.51 18.57 5.46
CA GLY A 37 12.85 17.38 4.66
C GLY A 37 12.26 16.11 5.25
N VAL A 38 12.26 15.99 6.58
CA VAL A 38 11.68 14.85 7.30
C VAL A 38 10.18 14.81 7.15
N LEU A 39 9.49 15.94 7.28
CA LEU A 39 8.05 16.03 7.06
C LEU A 39 7.65 15.65 5.63
N ILE A 40 8.42 16.09 4.63
CA ILE A 40 8.20 15.70 3.23
C ILE A 40 8.37 14.19 3.06
N LEU A 41 9.43 13.61 3.62
CA LEU A 41 9.70 12.17 3.51
C LEU A 41 8.65 11.33 4.24
N ALA A 42 8.21 11.78 5.42
CA ALA A 42 7.13 11.18 6.19
C ALA A 42 5.80 11.25 5.45
N ALA A 43 5.48 12.37 4.78
CA ALA A 43 4.29 12.47 3.94
C ALA A 43 4.38 11.54 2.72
N PHE A 44 5.55 11.49 2.07
CA PHE A 44 5.79 10.68 0.88
C PHE A 44 5.64 9.18 1.13
N PHE A 45 6.16 8.66 2.25
CA PHE A 45 6.02 7.23 2.61
C PHE A 45 4.79 6.93 3.47
N GLY A 46 4.33 7.89 4.28
CA GLY A 46 3.16 7.73 5.14
C GLY A 46 1.84 7.73 4.37
N THR A 47 1.74 8.50 3.27
CA THR A 47 0.55 8.50 2.41
C THR A 47 0.24 7.11 1.84
N PRO A 48 1.16 6.43 1.13
CA PRO A 48 0.89 5.10 0.61
C PRO A 48 0.67 4.06 1.73
N LEU A 49 1.37 4.17 2.87
CA LEU A 49 1.08 3.34 4.05
C LEU A 49 -0.40 3.42 4.44
N LEU A 50 -0.90 4.64 4.63
CA LEU A 50 -2.28 4.89 5.04
C LEU A 50 -3.27 4.37 3.99
N LEU A 51 -3.01 4.63 2.71
CA LEU A 51 -3.88 4.17 1.62
C LEU A 51 -3.94 2.64 1.53
N HIS A 52 -2.80 1.94 1.66
CA HIS A 52 -2.78 0.47 1.69
C HIS A 52 -3.47 -0.09 2.94
N TYR A 53 -3.35 0.57 4.10
CA TYR A 53 -4.07 0.19 5.30
C TYR A 53 -5.60 0.34 5.14
N LEU A 54 -6.05 1.47 4.59
CA LEU A 54 -7.47 1.72 4.30
C LEU A 54 -8.01 0.69 3.29
N ALA A 55 -7.28 0.44 2.20
CA ALA A 55 -7.64 -0.57 1.21
C ALA A 55 -7.78 -1.96 1.86
N MET A 56 -6.82 -2.35 2.70
CA MET A 56 -6.87 -3.60 3.46
C MET A 56 -8.14 -3.69 4.32
N ARG A 57 -8.48 -2.64 5.07
CA ARG A 57 -9.71 -2.60 5.90
C ARG A 57 -10.96 -2.73 5.04
N GLY A 58 -11.03 -2.01 3.92
CA GLY A 58 -12.16 -2.06 3.00
C GLY A 58 -12.34 -3.44 2.37
N VAL A 59 -11.25 -4.09 1.96
CA VAL A 59 -11.25 -5.45 1.41
C VAL A 59 -11.67 -6.49 2.45
N ARG A 60 -11.15 -6.41 3.69
CA ARG A 60 -11.54 -7.29 4.80
C ARG A 60 -13.03 -7.16 5.12
N ALA A 61 -13.55 -5.94 5.13
CA ALA A 61 -14.97 -5.65 5.35
C ALA A 61 -15.85 -5.88 4.12
N GLY A 62 -15.28 -6.30 2.99
CA GLY A 62 -16.02 -6.60 1.77
C GLY A 62 -16.66 -5.39 1.09
N LYS A 63 -16.16 -4.18 1.37
CA LYS A 63 -16.79 -2.94 0.90
C LYS A 63 -16.31 -2.61 -0.52
N ARG A 64 -17.25 -2.14 -1.36
CA ARG A 64 -16.96 -1.70 -2.75
C ARG A 64 -15.90 -0.60 -2.81
N TRP A 65 -15.88 0.32 -1.84
CA TRP A 65 -14.84 1.36 -1.78
C TRP A 65 -13.44 0.76 -1.60
N GLY A 66 -13.31 -0.35 -0.86
CA GLY A 66 -12.05 -1.06 -0.69
C GLY A 66 -11.54 -1.61 -2.01
N ARG A 67 -12.43 -2.19 -2.82
CA ARG A 67 -12.13 -2.62 -4.19
C ARG A 67 -11.65 -1.47 -5.07
N ASN A 68 -12.37 -0.35 -5.05
CA ASN A 68 -12.05 0.80 -5.90
C ASN A 68 -10.70 1.40 -5.51
N LEU A 69 -10.43 1.55 -4.21
CA LEU A 69 -9.15 2.02 -3.72
C LEU A 69 -8.02 1.05 -4.11
N SER A 70 -8.21 -0.26 -3.98
CA SER A 70 -7.25 -1.25 -4.47
C SER A 70 -6.96 -1.10 -5.97
N ARG A 71 -7.98 -0.83 -6.80
CA ARG A 71 -7.78 -0.61 -8.25
C ARG A 71 -6.95 0.64 -8.54
N VAL A 72 -7.24 1.74 -7.86
CA VAL A 72 -6.47 2.98 -7.99
C VAL A 72 -5.02 2.74 -7.58
N LEU A 73 -4.78 2.12 -6.43
CA LEU A 73 -3.43 1.77 -5.97
C LEU A 73 -2.72 0.83 -6.95
N GLY A 74 -3.41 -0.21 -7.43
CA GLY A 74 -2.87 -1.14 -8.41
C GLY A 74 -2.45 -0.44 -9.70
N ALA A 75 -3.23 0.50 -10.20
CA ALA A 75 -2.89 1.29 -11.39
C ALA A 75 -1.70 2.23 -11.15
N LEU A 76 -1.65 2.91 -10.00
CA LEU A 76 -0.51 3.76 -9.63
C LEU A 76 0.80 2.96 -9.51
N MET A 77 0.73 1.75 -8.96
CA MET A 77 1.89 0.88 -8.82
C MET A 77 2.45 0.41 -10.17
N LEU A 78 1.68 0.44 -11.27
CA LEU A 78 2.19 0.08 -12.60
C LEU A 78 3.38 0.94 -13.04
N PHE A 79 3.47 2.18 -12.56
CA PHE A 79 4.55 3.11 -12.85
C PHE A 79 5.81 2.88 -11.97
N ALA A 80 5.73 2.04 -10.93
CA ALA A 80 6.84 1.71 -10.05
C ALA A 80 7.60 0.47 -10.57
N VAL A 81 8.30 0.62 -11.68
CA VAL A 81 8.94 -0.47 -12.43
C VAL A 81 10.20 -1.00 -11.72
N PRO A 82 10.49 -2.32 -11.69
CA PRO A 82 9.66 -3.42 -12.19
C PRO A 82 8.75 -4.05 -11.12
N ILE A 83 9.15 -3.99 -9.85
CA ILE A 83 8.49 -4.72 -8.75
C ILE A 83 7.06 -4.20 -8.54
N GLY A 84 6.89 -2.88 -8.50
CA GLY A 84 5.58 -2.25 -8.38
C GLY A 84 4.66 -2.61 -9.54
N THR A 85 5.19 -2.74 -10.76
CA THR A 85 4.39 -3.18 -11.91
C THR A 85 3.80 -4.58 -11.71
N ILE A 86 4.62 -5.54 -11.23
CA ILE A 86 4.17 -6.90 -10.95
C ILE A 86 3.10 -6.90 -9.84
N LEU A 87 3.36 -6.20 -8.74
CA LEU A 87 2.42 -6.10 -7.62
C LEU A 87 1.13 -5.38 -8.01
N GLY A 88 1.22 -4.31 -8.80
CA GLY A 88 0.09 -3.53 -9.31
C GLY A 88 -0.80 -4.35 -10.23
N ALA A 89 -0.20 -5.07 -11.18
CA ALA A 89 -0.92 -6.01 -12.04
C ALA A 89 -1.63 -7.09 -11.21
N PHE A 90 -0.96 -7.67 -10.22
CA PHE A 90 -1.57 -8.65 -9.31
C PHE A 90 -2.77 -8.08 -8.54
N ILE A 91 -2.67 -6.86 -8.00
CA ILE A 91 -3.78 -6.18 -7.32
C ILE A 91 -4.96 -5.99 -8.29
N LEU A 92 -4.70 -5.53 -9.52
CA LEU A 92 -5.73 -5.33 -10.54
C LEU A 92 -6.43 -6.63 -10.90
N MET A 93 -5.69 -7.74 -11.07
CA MET A 93 -6.27 -9.07 -11.28
C MET A 93 -7.20 -9.46 -10.13
N ARG A 94 -6.74 -9.32 -8.87
CA ARG A 94 -7.52 -9.71 -7.68
C ARG A 94 -8.71 -8.81 -7.37
N THR A 95 -8.86 -7.68 -8.07
CA THR A 95 -10.05 -6.82 -7.99
C THR A 95 -11.01 -7.01 -9.17
N GLY A 96 -10.74 -7.97 -10.07
CA GLY A 96 -11.60 -8.37 -11.18
C GLY A 96 -12.99 -8.84 -10.71
N LYS A 97 -13.99 -8.82 -11.60
CA LYS A 97 -15.38 -9.23 -11.24
C LYS A 97 -15.46 -10.68 -10.75
N VAL A 98 -14.59 -11.55 -11.28
CA VAL A 98 -14.47 -12.96 -10.90
C VAL A 98 -13.75 -13.07 -9.55
N ASP A 99 -12.54 -12.54 -9.39
CA ASP A 99 -11.79 -12.67 -8.14
C ASP A 99 -12.33 -11.84 -6.94
N TRP A 100 -13.19 -10.85 -7.19
CA TRP A 100 -13.68 -9.96 -6.14
C TRP A 100 -14.61 -10.70 -5.19
N GLN A 101 -14.11 -10.92 -3.96
CA GLN A 101 -14.75 -11.64 -2.85
C GLN A 101 -15.14 -13.10 -3.08
N GLN A 102 -15.12 -13.63 -4.31
CA GLN A 102 -15.40 -15.04 -4.63
C GLN A 102 -14.33 -16.01 -4.08
N SER A 103 -13.24 -15.53 -3.47
CA SER A 103 -12.38 -16.36 -2.61
C SER A 103 -13.01 -16.65 -1.23
N ALA A 104 -14.33 -16.79 -1.17
CA ALA A 104 -15.02 -17.43 -0.05
C ALA A 104 -15.29 -18.88 -0.49
N PRO A 105 -14.86 -19.90 0.29
CA PRO A 105 -15.31 -21.27 0.05
C PRO A 105 -16.83 -21.36 0.11
#